data_AF-A0AAV9ZRR9-F1
#
_entry.id   AF-A0AAV9ZRR9-F1
#
_cell.length_a   1.000
_cell.length_b   1.000
_cell.length_c   1.000
_cell.angle_alpha   90.00
_cell.angle_beta   90.00
_cell.angle_gamma   90.00
#
_symmetry.space_group_name_H-M   'P 1'
#
loop_
_entity.id
_entity.type
_entity.pdbx_description
1 polymer ?
#
loop_
_entity_poly.entity_id
_entity_poly.type
_entity_poly.pdbx_seq_one_letter_code
_entity_poly.pdbx_strand_id
1 'polypeptide(L)'
;MKSHNLHDFQRRGLSLAIRLRYLEEKHGMKIGSTKLKKLNKKFEVPSARKFNDVEGATAAIADIVSRDINQGQGPDTVKRVAALRLNIIIPRHLFRWLWSKIVQISLDEFVDYFNNKKTRRQRARILPSGVAPNVNVVFDMPQDYGLENLAIAVPQAAIDQLRDLIDTPRSEALR
;
A
#
# COMPACT_ATOMS: atom_id res chain seq x y z
N MET A 1 -18.23 16.45 -31.74
CA MET A 1 -17.57 16.07 -30.47
C MET A 1 -16.51 15.02 -30.77
N LYS A 2 -15.23 15.30 -30.49
CA LYS A 2 -14.14 14.33 -30.73
C LYS A 2 -14.16 13.28 -29.61
N SER A 3 -13.97 11.99 -29.97
CA SER A 3 -13.95 10.88 -29.00
C SER A 3 -12.92 11.10 -27.89
N HIS A 4 -11.81 11.75 -28.24
CA HIS A 4 -10.70 12.08 -27.35
C HIS A 4 -11.13 12.78 -26.04
N ASN A 5 -12.07 13.74 -26.10
CA ASN A 5 -12.49 14.50 -24.91
C ASN A 5 -13.22 13.63 -23.90
N LEU A 6 -14.01 12.66 -24.36
CA LEU A 6 -14.74 11.77 -23.44
C LEU A 6 -13.80 10.81 -22.70
N HIS A 7 -12.78 10.31 -23.40
CA HIS A 7 -11.74 9.49 -22.81
C HIS A 7 -10.92 10.31 -21.80
N ASP A 8 -10.56 11.56 -22.11
CA ASP A 8 -9.88 12.45 -21.16
C ASP A 8 -10.68 12.67 -19.88
N PHE A 9 -11.97 13.00 -19.99
CA PHE A 9 -12.83 13.19 -18.81
C PHE A 9 -12.89 11.96 -17.91
N GLN A 10 -12.87 10.79 -18.53
CA GLN A 10 -12.87 9.54 -17.82
C GLN A 10 -11.54 9.29 -17.12
N ARG A 11 -10.40 9.51 -17.79
CA ARG A 11 -9.06 9.40 -17.17
C ARG A 11 -8.88 10.35 -15.99
N ARG A 12 -9.47 11.55 -16.08
CA ARG A 12 -9.49 12.56 -15.01
C ARG A 12 -10.47 12.23 -13.88
N GLY A 13 -11.30 11.19 -14.02
CA GLY A 13 -12.26 10.78 -13.00
C GLY A 13 -13.39 11.79 -12.75
N LEU A 14 -13.67 12.67 -13.71
CA LEU A 14 -14.68 13.74 -13.54
C LEU A 14 -16.08 13.14 -13.37
N SER A 15 -16.88 13.73 -12.48
CA SER A 15 -18.29 13.34 -12.32
C SER A 15 -19.11 13.70 -13.57
N LEU A 16 -20.26 13.04 -13.77
CA LEU A 16 -21.14 13.34 -14.90
C LEU A 16 -21.57 14.82 -14.92
N ALA A 17 -21.88 15.40 -13.76
CA ALA A 17 -22.27 16.81 -13.66
C ALA A 17 -21.14 17.74 -14.10
N ILE A 18 -19.90 17.48 -13.67
CA ILE A 18 -18.73 18.28 -14.07
C ILE A 18 -18.47 18.15 -15.57
N ARG A 19 -18.63 16.94 -16.15
CA ARG A 19 -18.47 16.75 -17.61
C ARG A 19 -19.49 17.54 -18.42
N LEU A 20 -20.75 17.55 -17.98
CA LEU A 20 -21.80 18.31 -18.64
C LEU A 20 -21.50 19.80 -18.62
N ARG A 21 -21.14 20.33 -17.45
CA ARG A 21 -20.73 21.72 -17.27
C ARG A 21 -19.51 22.06 -18.14
N TYR A 22 -18.50 21.19 -18.18
CA TYR A 22 -17.31 21.40 -19.01
C TYR A 22 -17.65 21.42 -20.51
N LEU A 23 -18.54 20.52 -20.97
CA LEU A 23 -18.99 20.49 -22.36
C LEU A 23 -19.78 21.75 -22.73
N GLU A 24 -20.54 22.30 -21.80
CA GLU A 24 -21.25 23.56 -21.98
C GLU A 24 -20.28 24.75 -22.02
N GLU A 25 -19.41 24.89 -21.02
CA GLU A 25 -18.48 26.03 -20.90
C GLU A 25 -17.42 26.06 -22.00
N LYS A 26 -16.78 24.92 -22.30
CA LYS A 26 -15.63 24.88 -23.23
C LYS A 26 -16.01 24.63 -24.68
N HIS A 27 -17.20 24.07 -24.92
CA HIS A 27 -17.61 23.68 -26.27
C HIS A 27 -19.03 24.15 -26.65
N GLY A 28 -19.73 24.90 -25.78
CA GLY A 28 -21.08 25.39 -26.05
C GLY A 28 -22.13 24.28 -26.19
N MET A 29 -21.83 23.05 -25.77
CA MET A 29 -22.68 21.89 -25.99
C MET A 29 -23.61 21.63 -24.79
N LYS A 30 -24.87 22.08 -24.89
CA LYS A 30 -25.94 21.72 -23.96
C LYS A 30 -26.47 20.32 -24.28
N ILE A 31 -26.02 19.31 -23.53
CA ILE A 31 -26.54 17.93 -23.64
C ILE A 31 -27.05 17.42 -22.30
N GLY A 32 -28.06 16.56 -22.33
CA GLY A 32 -28.54 15.85 -21.14
C GLY A 32 -27.64 14.69 -20.73
N SER A 33 -27.71 14.30 -19.45
CA SER A 33 -26.94 13.16 -18.88
C SER A 33 -27.18 11.84 -19.62
N THR A 34 -28.43 11.59 -20.07
CA THR A 34 -28.80 10.41 -20.87
C THR A 34 -28.09 10.39 -22.21
N LYS A 35 -27.99 11.54 -22.89
CA LYS A 35 -27.28 11.67 -24.17
C LYS A 35 -25.78 11.46 -23.98
N LEU A 36 -25.20 12.00 -22.91
CA LEU A 36 -23.79 11.76 -22.56
C LEU A 36 -23.50 10.27 -22.29
N LYS A 37 -24.39 9.55 -21.59
CA LYS A 37 -24.26 8.09 -21.39
C LYS A 37 -24.31 7.33 -22.71
N LYS A 38 -25.24 7.68 -23.62
CA LYS A 38 -25.32 7.07 -24.96
C LYS A 38 -24.03 7.31 -25.76
N LEU A 39 -23.47 8.52 -25.68
CA LEU A 39 -22.21 8.85 -26.34
C LEU A 39 -21.03 8.08 -25.74
N ASN A 40 -20.94 7.98 -24.42
CA ASN A 40 -19.91 7.17 -23.76
C ASN A 40 -19.97 5.69 -24.20
N LYS A 41 -21.19 5.14 -24.36
CA LYS A 41 -21.37 3.78 -24.90
C LYS A 41 -20.92 3.69 -26.36
N LYS A 42 -21.31 4.66 -27.20
CA LYS A 42 -20.96 4.70 -28.63
C LYS A 42 -19.46 4.80 -28.87
N PHE A 43 -18.73 5.52 -28.01
CA PHE A 43 -17.29 5.72 -28.12
C PHE A 43 -16.47 4.79 -27.20
N GLU A 44 -17.11 3.74 -26.68
CA GLU A 44 -16.48 2.70 -25.86
C GLU A 44 -15.63 3.25 -24.71
N VAL A 45 -16.13 4.31 -24.08
CA VAL A 45 -15.41 4.96 -22.97
C VAL A 45 -15.37 3.99 -21.80
N PRO A 46 -14.17 3.57 -21.33
CA PRO A 46 -14.04 2.53 -20.33
C PRO A 46 -14.66 3.00 -19.00
N SER A 47 -15.36 2.08 -18.32
CA SER A 47 -16.11 2.38 -17.10
C SER A 47 -15.53 1.62 -15.93
N ALA A 48 -15.31 2.30 -14.80
CA ALA A 48 -14.86 1.66 -13.57
C ALA A 48 -15.75 0.46 -13.17
N ARG A 49 -17.07 0.52 -13.44
CA ARG A 49 -17.99 -0.57 -13.09
C ARG A 49 -17.80 -1.85 -13.91
N LYS A 50 -17.12 -1.79 -15.05
CA LYS A 50 -16.85 -2.94 -15.93
C LYS A 50 -15.45 -3.50 -15.74
N PHE A 51 -14.77 -3.12 -14.67
CA PHE A 51 -13.42 -3.55 -14.39
C PHE A 51 -13.40 -5.03 -14.00
N ASN A 52 -12.61 -5.84 -14.70
CA ASN A 52 -12.50 -7.29 -14.51
C ASN A 52 -11.05 -7.78 -14.29
N ASP A 53 -10.03 -6.98 -14.60
CA ASP A 53 -8.62 -7.40 -14.59
C ASP A 53 -7.89 -7.01 -13.29
N VAL A 54 -8.19 -7.70 -12.19
CA VAL A 54 -7.59 -7.40 -10.88
C VAL A 54 -6.08 -7.62 -10.85
N GLU A 55 -5.60 -8.69 -11.49
CA GLU A 55 -4.18 -9.03 -11.54
C GLU A 55 -3.38 -8.00 -12.33
N GLY A 56 -3.84 -7.64 -13.53
CA GLY A 56 -3.19 -6.61 -14.34
C GLY A 56 -3.18 -5.24 -13.65
N ALA A 57 -4.24 -4.86 -12.93
CA ALA A 57 -4.22 -3.66 -12.10
C ALA A 57 -3.22 -3.73 -10.94
N THR A 58 -3.09 -4.89 -10.30
CA THR A 58 -2.17 -5.06 -9.18
C THR A 58 -0.73 -4.89 -9.65
N ALA A 59 -0.36 -5.57 -10.74
CA ALA A 59 0.97 -5.44 -11.36
C ALA A 59 1.25 -4.00 -11.82
N ALA A 60 0.27 -3.36 -12.46
CA ALA A 60 0.37 -1.97 -12.90
C ALA A 60 0.57 -0.98 -11.75
N ILE A 61 -0.18 -1.13 -10.64
CA ILE A 61 -0.01 -0.25 -9.48
C ILE A 61 1.36 -0.51 -8.83
N ALA A 62 1.77 -1.77 -8.68
CA ALA A 62 3.07 -2.12 -8.12
C ALA A 62 4.23 -1.51 -8.93
N ASP A 63 4.18 -1.55 -10.27
CA ASP A 63 5.17 -0.90 -11.14
C ASP A 63 5.16 0.64 -11.01
N ILE A 64 3.99 1.27 -10.82
CA ILE A 64 3.93 2.72 -10.59
C ILE A 64 4.55 3.07 -9.23
N VAL A 65 4.26 2.29 -8.20
CA VAL A 65 4.74 2.52 -6.82
C VAL A 65 6.24 2.27 -6.72
N SER A 66 6.77 1.20 -7.34
CA SER A 66 8.21 0.91 -7.33
C SER A 66 9.04 2.00 -8.02
N ARG A 67 8.47 2.66 -9.04
CA ARG A 67 9.09 3.80 -9.71
C ARG A 67 8.97 5.12 -8.93
N ASP A 68 8.11 5.19 -7.92
CA ASP A 68 8.01 6.32 -7.00
C ASP A 68 9.03 6.19 -5.87
N ILE A 69 10.32 6.23 -6.25
CA ILE A 69 11.48 6.07 -5.35
C ILE A 69 11.45 7.06 -4.17
N ASN A 70 10.78 8.21 -4.33
CA ASN A 70 10.69 9.26 -3.32
C ASN A 70 9.44 9.19 -2.43
N GLN A 71 8.58 8.16 -2.58
CA GLN A 71 7.35 7.95 -1.80
C GLN A 71 6.43 9.19 -1.73
N GLY A 72 6.49 10.07 -2.74
CA GLY A 72 5.81 11.36 -2.72
C GLY A 72 4.37 11.28 -3.23
N GLN A 73 3.96 10.15 -3.82
CA GLN A 73 2.65 10.02 -4.45
C GLN A 73 1.68 9.31 -3.52
N GLY A 74 0.76 10.11 -2.96
CA GLY A 74 -0.40 9.58 -2.28
C GLY A 74 -1.29 8.71 -3.20
N PRO A 75 -2.21 7.93 -2.60
CA PRO A 75 -3.06 6.97 -3.30
C PRO A 75 -3.83 7.56 -4.50
N ASP A 76 -4.34 8.79 -4.36
CA ASP A 76 -5.09 9.45 -5.44
C ASP A 76 -4.20 9.87 -6.62
N THR A 77 -2.90 10.09 -6.39
CA THR A 77 -1.93 10.37 -7.45
C THR A 77 -1.61 9.09 -8.22
N VAL A 78 -1.29 8.00 -7.51
CA VAL A 78 -1.03 6.69 -8.14
C VAL A 78 -2.22 6.23 -8.98
N LYS A 79 -3.44 6.36 -8.45
CA LYS A 79 -4.67 6.04 -9.20
C LYS A 79 -4.80 6.89 -10.47
N ARG A 80 -4.45 8.17 -10.41
CA ARG A 80 -4.51 9.08 -11.56
C ARG A 80 -3.46 8.74 -12.59
N VAL A 81 -2.25 8.39 -12.15
CA VAL A 81 -1.16 7.94 -13.02
C VAL A 81 -1.56 6.65 -13.74
N ALA A 82 -2.15 5.68 -13.06
CA ALA A 82 -2.67 4.46 -13.67
C ALA A 82 -3.73 4.76 -14.76
N ALA A 83 -4.65 5.69 -14.48
CA ALA A 83 -5.67 6.09 -15.44
C ALA A 83 -5.10 6.86 -16.65
N LEU A 84 -4.10 7.72 -16.43
CA LEU A 84 -3.53 8.55 -17.50
C LEU A 84 -2.50 7.81 -18.37
N ARG A 85 -1.60 7.05 -17.75
CA ARG A 85 -0.48 6.39 -18.45
C ARG A 85 -0.85 5.01 -18.98
N LEU A 86 -1.59 4.23 -18.21
CA LEU A 86 -1.90 2.84 -18.54
C LEU A 86 -3.33 2.67 -19.06
N ASN A 87 -4.14 3.74 -19.05
CA ASN A 87 -5.55 3.72 -19.45
C ASN A 87 -6.39 2.72 -18.64
N ILE A 88 -5.95 2.37 -17.43
CA ILE A 88 -6.63 1.44 -16.53
C ILE A 88 -7.49 2.22 -15.55
N ILE A 89 -8.80 1.95 -15.54
CA ILE A 89 -9.74 2.64 -14.65
C ILE A 89 -10.18 1.71 -13.55
N ILE A 90 -9.59 1.91 -12.38
CA ILE A 90 -9.82 1.05 -11.22
C ILE A 90 -10.94 1.65 -10.35
N PRO A 91 -11.94 0.85 -9.95
CA PRO A 91 -12.93 1.25 -8.95
C PRO A 91 -12.28 1.78 -7.68
N ARG A 92 -12.94 2.74 -7.02
CA ARG A 92 -12.43 3.32 -5.76
C ARG A 92 -12.25 2.27 -4.66
N HIS A 93 -13.21 1.37 -4.49
CA HIS A 93 -13.15 0.33 -3.46
C HIS A 93 -12.01 -0.65 -3.73
N LEU A 94 -11.88 -1.12 -4.99
CA LEU A 94 -10.84 -2.05 -5.38
C LEU A 94 -9.45 -1.43 -5.23
N PHE A 95 -9.28 -0.18 -5.67
CA PHE A 95 -8.03 0.54 -5.49
C PHE A 95 -7.65 0.68 -4.00
N ARG A 96 -8.60 1.01 -3.11
CA ARG A 96 -8.32 1.11 -1.67
C ARG A 96 -7.90 -0.23 -1.06
N TRP A 97 -8.54 -1.32 -1.47
CA TRP A 97 -8.17 -2.66 -1.04
C TRP A 97 -6.76 -3.03 -1.52
N LEU A 98 -6.47 -2.84 -2.82
CA LEU A 98 -5.14 -3.07 -3.40
C LEU A 98 -4.05 -2.21 -2.73
N TRP A 99 -4.34 -0.92 -2.52
CA TRP A 99 -3.41 0.02 -1.90
C TRP A 99 -2.98 -0.44 -0.51
N SER A 100 -3.92 -0.92 0.32
CA SER A 100 -3.59 -1.43 1.66
C SER A 100 -2.60 -2.60 1.61
N LYS A 101 -2.75 -3.52 0.65
CA LYS A 101 -1.84 -4.65 0.47
C LYS A 101 -0.44 -4.21 0.02
N ILE A 102 -0.39 -3.28 -0.94
CA ILE A 102 0.88 -2.76 -1.45
C ILE A 102 1.63 -1.99 -0.35
N VAL A 103 0.93 -1.14 0.40
CA VAL A 103 1.51 -0.41 1.54
C VAL A 103 2.03 -1.38 2.59
N GLN A 104 1.30 -2.46 2.89
CA GLN A 104 1.77 -3.46 3.85
C GLN A 104 3.09 -4.10 3.38
N ILE A 105 3.18 -4.53 2.13
CA ILE A 105 4.42 -5.12 1.58
C ILE A 105 5.59 -4.13 1.70
N SER A 106 5.39 -2.87 1.33
CA SER A 106 6.44 -1.85 1.45
C SER A 106 6.80 -1.54 2.91
N LEU A 107 5.83 -1.63 3.83
CA LEU A 107 6.09 -1.49 5.27
C LEU A 107 6.87 -2.68 5.81
N ASP A 108 6.53 -3.90 5.39
CA ASP A 108 7.23 -5.12 5.80
C ASP A 108 8.70 -5.05 5.32
N GLU A 109 8.94 -4.69 4.06
CA GLU A 109 10.28 -4.44 3.52
C GLU A 109 11.04 -3.35 4.30
N PHE A 110 10.35 -2.26 4.66
CA PHE A 110 10.95 -1.20 5.45
C PHE A 110 11.30 -1.66 6.87
N VAL A 111 10.41 -2.42 7.51
CA VAL A 111 10.63 -3.00 8.84
C VAL A 111 11.83 -3.93 8.80
N ASP A 112 11.92 -4.81 7.80
CA ASP A 112 13.07 -5.69 7.59
C ASP A 112 14.36 -4.90 7.39
N TYR A 113 14.37 -3.90 6.50
CA TYR A 113 15.52 -3.04 6.31
C TYR A 113 15.91 -2.30 7.60
N PHE A 114 14.94 -1.67 8.27
CA PHE A 114 15.17 -0.85 9.45
C PHE A 114 15.67 -1.67 10.63
N ASN A 115 15.17 -2.88 10.79
CA ASN A 115 15.56 -3.77 11.86
C ASN A 115 16.93 -4.41 11.58
N ASN A 116 17.27 -4.68 10.31
CA ASN A 116 18.55 -5.27 9.94
C ASN A 116 19.68 -4.24 9.74
N LYS A 117 19.37 -2.94 9.64
CA LYS A 117 20.41 -1.93 9.43
C LYS A 117 21.26 -1.76 10.69
N LYS A 118 22.57 -1.79 10.51
CA LYS A 118 23.53 -1.51 11.58
C LYS A 118 23.38 -0.07 12.05
N THR A 119 23.13 0.13 13.34
CA THR A 119 23.13 1.47 13.93
C THR A 119 24.53 2.08 13.86
N ARG A 120 24.64 3.41 13.87
CA ARG A 120 25.95 4.08 13.95
C ARG A 120 26.58 3.82 15.32
N ARG A 121 27.88 3.49 15.34
CA ARG A 121 28.65 3.38 16.57
C ARG A 121 28.83 4.75 17.23
N GLN A 122 28.53 4.85 18.51
CA GLN A 122 28.66 6.05 19.35
C GLN A 122 29.61 5.76 20.51
N ARG A 123 30.82 6.35 20.48
CA ARG A 123 31.86 6.07 21.49
C ARG A 123 31.53 6.58 22.89
N ALA A 124 30.76 7.65 23.00
CA ALA A 124 30.41 8.27 24.28
C ALA A 124 29.26 7.57 25.02
N ARG A 125 28.65 6.53 24.43
CA ARG A 125 27.50 5.84 24.99
C ARG A 125 27.95 4.56 25.69
N ILE A 126 27.44 4.34 26.90
CA ILE A 126 27.72 3.15 27.72
C ILE A 126 27.09 1.89 27.08
N LEU A 127 25.95 2.05 26.39
CA LEU A 127 25.25 0.96 25.74
C LEU A 127 25.91 0.54 24.42
N PRO A 128 25.83 -0.76 24.05
CA PRO A 128 26.29 -1.25 22.76
C PRO A 128 25.68 -0.44 21.62
N SER A 129 26.54 0.04 20.73
CA SER A 129 26.15 0.81 19.55
C SER A 129 26.95 0.27 18.37
N GLY A 130 26.42 0.38 17.15
CA GLY A 130 27.05 -0.30 16.03
C GLY A 130 26.48 -1.70 15.75
N VAL A 131 25.30 -2.04 16.28
CA VAL A 131 24.64 -3.33 16.05
C VAL A 131 23.27 -3.09 15.41
N ALA A 132 22.77 -4.05 14.63
CA ALA A 132 21.44 -3.96 14.05
C ALA A 132 20.36 -4.20 15.12
N PRO A 133 19.23 -3.47 15.10
CA PRO A 133 18.18 -3.59 16.11
C PRO A 133 17.51 -4.97 16.23
N ASN A 134 17.29 -5.69 15.11
CA ASN A 134 16.70 -7.05 15.12
C ASN A 134 17.64 -8.07 15.74
N VAL A 135 18.92 -7.77 15.64
CA VAL A 135 19.97 -8.71 15.96
C VAL A 135 20.05 -8.72 17.47
N ASN A 136 19.27 -9.61 18.07
CA ASN A 136 19.31 -9.97 19.48
C ASN A 136 20.71 -10.40 19.93
N VAL A 137 21.76 -10.38 19.10
CA VAL A 137 23.16 -10.70 19.45
C VAL A 137 23.65 -9.92 20.67
N VAL A 138 23.11 -8.73 20.97
CA VAL A 138 23.44 -8.06 22.24
C VAL A 138 22.88 -8.83 23.46
N PHE A 139 21.69 -9.42 23.33
CA PHE A 139 21.02 -10.22 24.37
C PHE A 139 21.41 -11.71 24.33
N ASP A 140 21.66 -12.26 23.13
CA ASP A 140 22.04 -13.65 22.89
C ASP A 140 23.54 -13.88 23.14
N MET A 141 24.38 -12.87 22.84
CA MET A 141 25.85 -12.91 22.99
C MET A 141 26.37 -11.63 23.68
N PRO A 142 25.92 -11.32 24.91
CA PRO A 142 26.33 -10.11 25.62
C PRO A 142 27.85 -10.03 25.83
N GLN A 143 28.53 -11.17 25.91
CA GLN A 143 29.97 -11.27 26.16
C GLN A 143 30.80 -10.62 25.04
N ASP A 144 30.35 -10.71 23.79
CA ASP A 144 31.03 -10.11 22.62
C ASP A 144 31.05 -8.58 22.67
N TYR A 145 30.22 -7.99 23.54
CA TYR A 145 30.11 -6.55 23.78
C TYR A 145 30.63 -6.13 25.16
N GLY A 146 31.28 -7.04 25.90
CA GLY A 146 31.74 -6.78 27.27
C GLY A 146 30.58 -6.63 28.26
N LEU A 147 29.42 -7.22 27.95
CA LEU A 147 28.26 -7.29 28.83
C LEU A 147 28.14 -8.68 29.45
N GLU A 148 27.40 -8.76 30.55
CA GLU A 148 27.09 -10.01 31.22
C GLU A 148 25.64 -10.44 30.92
N ASN A 149 25.43 -11.75 30.74
CA ASN A 149 24.07 -12.30 30.63
C ASN A 149 23.43 -12.36 32.02
N LEU A 150 22.54 -11.42 32.32
CA LEU A 150 21.75 -11.38 33.55
C LEU A 150 20.32 -11.92 33.35
N ALA A 151 20.06 -12.66 32.28
CA ALA A 151 18.75 -13.27 32.04
C ALA A 151 18.44 -14.30 33.12
N ILE A 152 17.22 -14.27 33.64
CA ILE A 152 16.72 -15.26 34.59
C ILE A 152 16.17 -16.43 33.77
N ALA A 153 16.82 -17.58 33.86
CA ALA A 153 16.32 -18.79 33.20
C ALA A 153 14.98 -19.20 33.82
N VAL A 154 13.92 -19.14 33.02
CA VAL A 154 12.59 -19.60 33.43
C VAL A 154 12.54 -21.12 33.23
N PRO A 155 12.31 -21.92 34.28
CA PRO A 155 12.19 -23.37 34.13
C PRO A 155 11.03 -23.72 33.19
N GLN A 156 11.26 -24.66 32.26
CA GLN A 156 10.22 -25.07 31.31
C GLN A 156 8.96 -25.57 32.00
N ALA A 157 9.10 -26.27 33.13
CA ALA A 157 7.98 -26.74 33.94
C ALA A 157 7.07 -25.59 34.45
N ALA A 158 7.63 -24.42 34.76
CA ALA A 158 6.84 -23.26 35.18
C ALA A 158 6.06 -22.66 34.00
N ILE A 159 6.65 -22.68 32.79
CA ILE A 159 5.98 -22.24 31.56
C ILE A 159 4.81 -23.17 31.23
N ASP A 160 5.02 -24.48 31.37
CA ASP A 160 4.00 -25.48 31.07
C ASP A 160 2.82 -25.36 32.05
N GLN A 161 3.09 -25.23 33.36
CA GLN A 161 2.06 -24.97 34.37
C GLN A 161 1.24 -23.71 34.09
N LEU A 162 1.90 -22.61 33.70
CA LEU A 162 1.21 -21.37 33.36
C LEU A 162 0.39 -21.48 32.07
N ARG A 163 0.81 -22.32 31.13
CA ARG A 163 0.06 -22.58 29.90
C ARG A 163 -1.17 -23.45 30.14
N ASP A 164 -1.09 -24.42 31.05
CA ASP A 164 -2.22 -25.28 31.42
C ASP A 164 -3.36 -24.49 32.12
N LEU A 165 -3.06 -23.33 32.70
CA LEU A 165 -4.06 -22.41 33.26
C LEU A 165 -4.83 -21.61 32.21
N ILE A 166 -4.40 -21.62 30.95
CA ILE A 166 -5.04 -20.87 29.86
C ILE A 166 -6.02 -21.81 29.14
N ASP A 167 -7.32 -21.52 29.24
CA ASP A 167 -8.39 -22.34 28.64
C ASP A 167 -8.24 -22.52 27.13
N THR A 168 -7.66 -21.54 26.43
CA THR A 168 -7.46 -21.61 24.98
C THR A 168 -6.07 -22.14 24.65
N PRO A 169 -5.95 -23.32 23.99
CA PRO A 169 -4.67 -23.80 23.52
C PRO A 169 -4.08 -22.85 22.47
N ARG A 170 -2.75 -22.71 22.46
CA ARG A 170 -2.02 -21.79 21.56
C ARG A 170 -2.41 -21.93 20.08
N SER A 171 -2.69 -23.16 19.64
CA SER A 171 -3.10 -23.47 18.26
C SER A 171 -4.48 -22.92 17.89
N GLU A 172 -5.34 -22.69 18.88
CA GLU A 172 -6.70 -22.16 18.70
C GLU A 172 -6.73 -20.64 18.87
N ALA A 173 -5.91 -20.09 19.76
CA ALA A 173 -5.80 -18.63 19.97
C ALA A 173 -5.19 -17.86 18.78
N LEU A 174 -4.44 -18.54 17.90
CA LEU A 174 -3.77 -17.95 16.72
C LEU A 174 -4.49 -18.25 15.40
N ARG A 175 -5.72 -18.76 15.45
CA ARG A 175 -6.61 -18.86 14.28
C ARG A 175 -7.31 -17.53 14.01
#